data_AF-A0A1E4HY14-F1
#
_entry.id   AF-A0A1E4HY14-F1
#
_cell.length_a   1.000
_cell.length_b   1.000
_cell.length_c   1.000
_cell.angle_alpha   90.00
_cell.angle_beta   90.00
_cell.angle_gamma   90.00
#
_symmetry.space_group_name_H-M   'P 1'
#
loop_
_entity.id
_entity.type
_entity.pdbx_description
1 polymer ?
#
loop_
_entity_poly.entity_id
_entity_poly.type
_entity_poly.pdbx_seq_one_letter_code
_entity_poly.pdbx_strand_id
1 'polypeptide(L)'
;MTIDELDRRMRAFESVLDPIVMPGVFMVARLDGRNFTRLTKELHPFEAPFDRRFHEYMLKTADHLMSGCGLKVVYGFTQSDEISLLVGPDDGGFGRRLRKLLSILSGEASAKFSILLGATAAFDCRISQLPSIDLVIDYFRWRAEDAHRNALNAHCYWLLRRQGRDIVEATEGLRGLSTSAKNELLFRGGINFGELPSWQKRGSGLSWEEYERRGENALTGEEIVARRRRIRHEPELPVKDAYSAFLRDLISKTEGCRGQVA
;
A
#
# COMPACT_ATOMS: atom_id res chain seq x y z
N MET A 1 -33.11 -28.81 22.81
CA MET A 1 -31.99 -28.36 21.97
C MET A 1 -30.87 -27.93 22.90
N THR A 2 -29.72 -28.59 22.85
CA THR A 2 -28.58 -28.27 23.72
C THR A 2 -27.89 -26.99 23.27
N ILE A 3 -27.08 -26.38 24.15
CA ILE A 3 -26.27 -25.21 23.79
C ILE A 3 -25.33 -25.54 22.62
N ASP A 4 -24.76 -26.74 22.61
CA ASP A 4 -23.87 -27.19 21.53
C ASP A 4 -24.60 -27.36 20.19
N GLU A 5 -25.86 -27.82 20.21
CA GLU A 5 -26.69 -27.87 19.01
C GLU A 5 -27.04 -26.48 18.50
N LEU A 6 -27.30 -25.52 19.40
CA LEU A 6 -27.54 -24.12 19.05
C LEU A 6 -26.29 -23.48 18.43
N ASP A 7 -25.15 -23.65 19.08
CA ASP A 7 -23.86 -23.14 18.61
C ASP A 7 -23.54 -23.68 17.21
N ARG A 8 -23.64 -25.01 17.00
CA ARG A 8 -23.42 -25.63 15.68
C ARG A 8 -24.39 -25.10 14.63
N ARG A 9 -25.67 -24.95 14.98
CA ARG A 9 -26.70 -24.44 14.05
C ARG A 9 -26.41 -22.99 13.67
N MET A 10 -26.04 -22.13 14.61
CA MET A 10 -25.78 -20.71 14.36
C MET A 10 -24.46 -20.50 13.61
N ARG A 11 -23.38 -21.20 13.99
CA ARG A 11 -22.07 -21.10 13.32
C ARG A 11 -22.12 -21.43 11.84
N ALA A 12 -23.00 -22.34 11.43
CA ALA A 12 -23.18 -22.66 10.01
C ALA A 12 -23.55 -21.40 9.20
N PHE A 13 -24.41 -20.52 9.71
CA PHE A 13 -24.78 -19.27 9.02
C PHE A 13 -23.64 -18.27 8.94
N GLU A 14 -22.71 -18.29 9.89
CA GLU A 14 -21.49 -17.47 9.83
C GLU A 14 -20.46 -18.04 8.84
N SER A 15 -20.28 -19.36 8.80
CA SER A 15 -19.18 -20.00 8.06
C SER A 15 -19.50 -20.34 6.60
N VAL A 16 -20.76 -20.58 6.24
CA VAL A 16 -21.15 -21.06 4.89
C VAL A 16 -20.74 -20.10 3.78
N LEU A 17 -20.69 -18.80 4.05
CA LEU A 17 -20.34 -17.75 3.08
C LEU A 17 -19.06 -17.01 3.47
N ASP A 18 -18.11 -17.69 4.11
CA ASP A 18 -16.78 -17.18 4.45
C ASP A 18 -15.71 -17.88 3.61
N PRO A 19 -15.43 -17.41 2.37
CA PRO A 19 -14.47 -18.07 1.49
C PRO A 19 -13.06 -18.03 2.07
N ILE A 20 -12.31 -19.07 1.79
CA ILE A 20 -10.90 -19.22 2.20
C ILE A 20 -10.04 -19.14 0.95
N VAL A 21 -8.96 -18.35 1.00
CA VAL A 21 -7.97 -18.30 -0.08
C VAL A 21 -7.18 -19.60 -0.08
N MET A 22 -7.07 -20.24 -1.25
CA MET A 22 -6.33 -21.51 -1.38
C MET A 22 -4.88 -21.37 -0.90
N PRO A 23 -4.33 -22.40 -0.21
CA PRO A 23 -2.90 -22.46 0.09
C PRO A 23 -2.05 -22.36 -1.19
N GLY A 24 -0.83 -21.82 -1.09
CA GLY A 24 0.07 -21.68 -2.23
C GLY A 24 -0.25 -20.51 -3.17
N VAL A 25 -1.31 -19.73 -2.88
CA VAL A 25 -1.70 -18.56 -3.69
C VAL A 25 -1.29 -17.27 -2.99
N PHE A 26 -0.63 -16.36 -3.72
CA PHE A 26 -0.33 -15.03 -3.19
C PHE A 26 -1.62 -14.24 -2.98
N MET A 27 -1.64 -13.39 -1.96
CA MET A 27 -2.72 -12.45 -1.74
C MET A 27 -2.17 -11.04 -1.84
N VAL A 28 -2.85 -10.17 -2.56
CA VAL A 28 -2.62 -8.72 -2.44
C VAL A 28 -3.82 -8.09 -1.79
N ALA A 29 -3.63 -7.58 -0.57
CA ALA A 29 -4.63 -6.79 0.13
C ALA A 29 -4.50 -5.33 -0.29
N ARG A 30 -5.53 -4.80 -0.94
CA ARG A 30 -5.60 -3.41 -1.37
C ARG A 30 -6.60 -2.68 -0.50
N LEU A 31 -6.14 -1.64 0.17
CA LEU A 31 -6.91 -0.77 1.03
C LEU A 31 -7.02 0.60 0.37
N ASP A 32 -8.22 1.16 0.31
CA ASP A 32 -8.50 2.45 -0.34
C ASP A 32 -9.29 3.36 0.60
N GLY A 33 -8.87 4.62 0.70
CA GLY A 33 -9.47 5.63 1.56
C GLY A 33 -10.89 6.00 1.13
N ARG A 34 -11.89 5.68 1.98
CA ARG A 34 -13.29 5.98 1.67
C ARG A 34 -13.55 7.48 1.68
N ASN A 35 -13.85 8.04 0.51
CA ASN A 35 -14.21 9.45 0.32
C ASN A 35 -13.09 10.43 0.75
N PHE A 36 -11.83 10.04 0.53
CA PHE A 36 -10.69 10.85 0.92
C PHE A 36 -10.51 12.13 0.09
N THR A 37 -11.17 12.23 -1.08
CA THR A 37 -11.23 13.51 -1.81
C THR A 37 -11.83 14.62 -0.95
N ARG A 38 -12.93 14.34 -0.25
CA ARG A 38 -13.54 15.30 0.68
C ARG A 38 -12.66 15.53 1.90
N LEU A 39 -12.11 14.46 2.47
CA LEU A 39 -11.20 14.54 3.62
C LEU A 39 -10.01 15.46 3.33
N THR A 40 -9.40 15.30 2.17
CA THR A 40 -8.17 16.01 1.81
C THR A 40 -8.39 17.42 1.28
N LYS A 41 -9.52 17.69 0.61
CA LYS A 41 -9.78 19.00 -0.02
C LYS A 41 -10.68 19.93 0.80
N GLU A 42 -11.53 19.40 1.66
CA GLU A 42 -12.55 20.20 2.37
C GLU A 42 -12.37 20.20 3.88
N LEU A 43 -11.98 19.06 4.47
CA LEU A 43 -11.98 18.90 5.92
C LEU A 43 -10.63 19.21 6.58
N HIS A 44 -9.53 19.05 5.85
CA HIS A 44 -8.19 19.26 6.36
C HIS A 44 -7.37 20.18 5.44
N PRO A 45 -6.51 21.06 6.00
CA PRO A 45 -5.69 22.00 5.24
C PRO A 45 -4.43 21.30 4.70
N PHE A 46 -4.61 20.31 3.84
CA PHE A 46 -3.49 19.66 3.15
C PHE A 46 -3.05 20.46 1.92
N GLU A 47 -1.75 20.43 1.65
CA GLU A 47 -1.18 20.99 0.44
C GLU A 47 -1.63 20.20 -0.79
N ALA A 48 -1.92 20.93 -1.87
CA ALA A 48 -2.30 20.37 -3.13
C ALA A 48 -1.24 20.61 -4.20
N PRO A 49 -0.96 19.64 -5.10
CA PRO A 49 -1.62 18.35 -5.26
C PRO A 49 -1.22 17.26 -4.26
N PHE A 50 -0.10 17.43 -3.56
CA PHE A 50 0.47 16.42 -2.66
C PHE A 50 0.96 17.07 -1.36
N ASP A 51 0.54 16.51 -0.23
CA ASP A 51 0.96 16.94 1.10
C ASP A 51 1.91 15.90 1.72
N ARG A 52 3.06 16.36 2.21
CA ARG A 52 4.07 15.48 2.81
C ARG A 52 3.53 14.78 4.06
N ARG A 53 2.76 15.46 4.92
CA ARG A 53 2.23 14.88 6.16
C ARG A 53 1.26 13.75 5.84
N PHE A 54 0.37 13.97 4.88
CA PHE A 54 -0.55 12.93 4.42
C PHE A 54 0.20 11.70 3.91
N HIS A 55 1.24 11.91 3.10
CA HIS A 55 2.11 10.84 2.64
C HIS A 55 2.78 10.06 3.79
N GLU A 56 3.30 10.77 4.79
CA GLU A 56 3.87 10.14 6.00
C GLU A 56 2.83 9.35 6.79
N TYR A 57 1.56 9.79 6.82
CA TYR A 57 0.48 9.04 7.47
C TYR A 57 0.19 7.72 6.75
N MET A 58 0.18 7.74 5.42
CA MET A 58 0.04 6.55 4.60
C MET A 58 1.19 5.57 4.79
N LEU A 59 2.45 6.06 4.80
CA LEU A 59 3.63 5.24 5.05
C LEU A 59 3.58 4.57 6.43
N LYS A 60 3.32 5.35 7.49
CA LYS A 60 3.22 4.81 8.87
C LYS A 60 2.05 3.85 9.04
N THR A 61 0.99 4.01 8.25
CA THR A 61 -0.14 3.07 8.22
C THR A 61 0.26 1.77 7.52
N ALA A 62 0.97 1.86 6.40
CA ALA A 62 1.52 0.69 5.72
C ALA A 62 2.55 -0.06 6.59
N ASP A 63 3.44 0.65 7.29
CA ASP A 63 4.39 0.07 8.25
C ASP A 63 3.68 -0.74 9.34
N HIS A 64 2.61 -0.16 9.91
CA HIS A 64 1.78 -0.81 10.92
C HIS A 64 1.13 -2.08 10.39
N LEU A 65 0.55 -2.03 9.18
CA LEU A 65 -0.08 -3.19 8.56
C LEU A 65 0.92 -4.29 8.23
N MET A 66 2.12 -3.93 7.78
CA MET A 66 3.18 -4.88 7.44
C MET A 66 3.78 -5.58 8.65
N SER A 67 3.95 -4.87 9.77
CA SER A 67 4.67 -5.38 10.95
C SER A 67 3.78 -5.82 12.10
N GLY A 68 2.56 -5.28 12.21
CA GLY A 68 1.70 -5.40 13.39
C GLY A 68 0.48 -6.30 13.23
N CYS A 69 0.06 -6.63 12.01
CA CYS A 69 -1.24 -7.31 11.77
C CYS A 69 -1.16 -8.84 11.74
N GLY A 70 -0.06 -9.45 12.15
CA GLY A 70 0.06 -10.92 12.21
C GLY A 70 0.04 -11.63 10.85
N LEU A 71 0.27 -10.90 9.75
CA LEU A 71 0.46 -11.44 8.40
C LEU A 71 1.94 -11.40 8.01
N LYS A 72 2.39 -12.40 7.26
CA LYS A 72 3.70 -12.38 6.60
C LYS A 72 3.63 -11.54 5.32
N VAL A 73 3.58 -10.22 5.50
CA VAL A 73 3.63 -9.28 4.37
C VAL A 73 5.06 -9.22 3.83
N VAL A 74 5.21 -9.47 2.53
CA VAL A 74 6.47 -9.52 1.80
C VAL A 74 6.87 -8.13 1.29
N TYR A 75 5.89 -7.38 0.79
CA TYR A 75 6.06 -6.07 0.17
C TYR A 75 4.84 -5.21 0.40
N GLY A 76 5.05 -3.92 0.64
CA GLY A 76 4.01 -2.90 0.66
C GLY A 76 4.21 -1.89 -0.48
N PHE A 77 3.13 -1.34 -0.99
CA PHE A 77 3.16 -0.24 -1.94
C PHE A 77 2.05 0.74 -1.58
N THR A 78 2.33 2.04 -1.53
CA THR A 78 1.31 3.05 -1.29
C THR A 78 1.39 4.19 -2.29
N GLN A 79 0.23 4.66 -2.74
CA GLN A 79 0.07 5.83 -3.58
C GLN A 79 -1.26 6.51 -3.26
N SER A 80 -1.25 7.86 -3.20
CA SER A 80 -2.43 8.63 -2.80
C SER A 80 -2.97 8.07 -1.47
N ASP A 81 -4.22 7.65 -1.46
CA ASP A 81 -5.01 7.07 -0.39
C ASP A 81 -5.11 5.54 -0.48
N GLU A 82 -4.31 4.89 -1.34
CA GLU A 82 -4.26 3.44 -1.51
C GLU A 82 -3.02 2.81 -0.82
N ILE A 83 -3.20 1.65 -0.19
CA ILE A 83 -2.12 0.77 0.28
C ILE A 83 -2.35 -0.64 -0.29
N SER A 84 -1.34 -1.20 -0.96
CA SER A 84 -1.32 -2.57 -1.45
C SER A 84 -0.28 -3.38 -0.68
N LEU A 85 -0.68 -4.50 -0.09
CA LEU A 85 0.16 -5.39 0.73
C LEU A 85 0.24 -6.78 0.09
N LEU A 86 1.43 -7.20 -0.32
CA LEU A 86 1.70 -8.54 -0.81
C LEU A 86 1.89 -9.49 0.36
N VAL A 87 0.99 -10.45 0.52
CA VAL A 87 1.09 -11.53 1.50
C VAL A 87 1.57 -12.80 0.79
N GLY A 88 2.55 -13.45 1.41
CA GLY A 88 3.16 -14.67 0.86
C GLY A 88 2.19 -15.84 0.71
N PRO A 89 2.47 -16.79 -0.19
CA PRO A 89 1.58 -17.90 -0.52
C PRO A 89 1.42 -18.89 0.64
N ASP A 90 2.44 -18.98 1.50
CA ASP A 90 2.48 -19.84 2.70
C ASP A 90 1.95 -19.17 3.96
N ASP A 91 1.44 -17.94 3.87
CA ASP A 91 0.88 -17.26 5.04
C ASP A 91 -0.45 -17.91 5.47
N GLY A 92 -0.51 -18.38 6.71
CA GLY A 92 -1.72 -18.96 7.32
C GLY A 92 -2.52 -17.96 8.15
N GLY A 93 -2.17 -16.68 8.12
CA GLY A 93 -2.74 -15.64 8.96
C GLY A 93 -4.27 -15.60 8.85
N PHE A 94 -4.93 -15.47 10.00
CA PHE A 94 -6.39 -15.48 10.13
C PHE A 94 -7.10 -16.69 9.49
N GLY A 95 -6.38 -17.80 9.28
CA GLY A 95 -6.88 -18.97 8.57
C GLY A 95 -7.21 -18.73 7.10
N ARG A 96 -6.62 -17.67 6.49
CA ARG A 96 -6.86 -17.26 5.09
C ARG A 96 -8.33 -16.99 4.75
N ARG A 97 -9.15 -16.73 5.78
CA ARG A 97 -10.57 -16.41 5.66
C ARG A 97 -10.75 -14.99 5.18
N LEU A 98 -11.43 -14.81 4.05
CA LEU A 98 -11.60 -13.50 3.44
C LEU A 98 -12.29 -12.52 4.39
N ARG A 99 -13.35 -12.91 5.12
CA ARG A 99 -14.04 -11.96 6.01
C ARG A 99 -13.11 -11.41 7.09
N LYS A 100 -12.30 -12.25 7.71
CA LYS A 100 -11.31 -11.82 8.73
C LYS A 100 -10.23 -10.95 8.13
N LEU A 101 -9.65 -11.36 6.99
CA LEU A 101 -8.61 -10.57 6.31
C LEU A 101 -9.13 -9.17 5.97
N LEU A 102 -10.29 -9.09 5.34
CA LEU A 102 -10.89 -7.83 4.90
C LEU A 102 -11.24 -6.92 6.08
N SER A 103 -11.92 -7.45 7.11
CA SER A 103 -12.39 -6.65 8.25
C SER A 103 -11.24 -6.19 9.16
N ILE A 104 -10.26 -7.06 9.42
CA ILE A 104 -9.14 -6.73 10.29
C ILE A 104 -8.22 -5.73 9.59
N LEU A 105 -7.85 -5.96 8.32
CA LEU A 105 -6.94 -5.04 7.62
C LEU A 105 -7.56 -3.65 7.42
N SER A 106 -8.83 -3.57 7.00
CA SER A 106 -9.52 -2.27 6.90
C SER A 106 -9.68 -1.59 8.26
N GLY A 107 -9.98 -2.35 9.32
CA GLY A 107 -10.09 -1.84 10.69
C GLY A 107 -8.77 -1.27 11.23
N GLU A 108 -7.68 -2.03 11.09
CA GLU A 108 -6.33 -1.63 11.51
C GLU A 108 -5.84 -0.39 10.76
N ALA A 109 -6.05 -0.35 9.44
CA ALA A 109 -5.69 0.81 8.62
C ALA A 109 -6.48 2.06 9.03
N SER A 110 -7.80 1.92 9.18
CA SER A 110 -8.69 3.00 9.61
C SER A 110 -8.30 3.52 10.99
N ALA A 111 -8.05 2.63 11.94
CA ALA A 111 -7.66 3.00 13.30
C ALA A 111 -6.31 3.73 13.31
N LYS A 112 -5.28 3.14 12.68
CA LYS A 112 -3.93 3.72 12.66
C LYS A 112 -3.92 5.07 11.97
N PHE A 113 -4.54 5.17 10.79
CA PHE A 113 -4.59 6.42 10.04
C PHE A 113 -5.39 7.49 10.79
N SER A 114 -6.53 7.14 11.40
CA SER A 114 -7.33 8.10 12.17
C SER A 114 -6.57 8.69 13.36
N ILE A 115 -5.77 7.87 14.05
CA ILE A 115 -4.90 8.34 15.15
C ILE A 115 -3.85 9.32 14.63
N LEU A 116 -3.23 9.03 13.49
CA LEU A 116 -2.22 9.91 12.88
C LEU A 116 -2.83 11.22 12.36
N LEU A 117 -4.02 11.15 11.79
CA LEU A 117 -4.76 12.29 11.26
C LEU A 117 -5.33 13.18 12.38
N GLY A 118 -5.70 12.60 13.52
CA GLY A 118 -6.48 13.27 14.56
C GLY A 118 -7.97 13.42 14.21
N ALA A 119 -8.47 12.68 13.22
CA ALA A 119 -9.86 12.68 12.79
C ALA A 119 -10.26 11.32 12.22
N THR A 120 -11.55 11.06 12.12
CA THR A 120 -12.07 9.79 11.60
C THR A 120 -11.75 9.63 10.12
N ALA A 121 -11.08 8.53 9.81
CA ALA A 121 -10.85 8.05 8.46
C ALA A 121 -11.25 6.57 8.36
N ALA A 122 -11.72 6.17 7.20
CA ALA A 122 -12.12 4.79 6.95
C ALA A 122 -11.47 4.29 5.66
N PHE A 123 -11.04 3.03 5.68
CA PHE A 123 -10.53 2.31 4.52
C PHE A 123 -11.50 1.19 4.16
N ASP A 124 -11.66 0.92 2.87
CA ASP A 124 -12.11 -0.39 2.43
C ASP A 124 -10.93 -1.37 2.36
N CYS A 125 -11.19 -2.64 2.11
CA CYS A 125 -10.16 -3.60 1.77
C CYS A 125 -10.71 -4.56 0.72
N ARG A 126 -9.85 -5.00 -0.19
CA ARG A 126 -10.13 -6.06 -1.17
C ARG A 126 -8.92 -6.98 -1.32
N ILE A 127 -9.14 -8.25 -1.57
CA ILE A 127 -8.08 -9.25 -1.74
C ILE A 127 -8.05 -9.72 -3.19
N SER A 128 -6.92 -9.54 -3.86
CA SER A 128 -6.61 -10.18 -5.14
C SER A 128 -5.85 -11.48 -4.88
N GLN A 129 -6.33 -12.59 -5.43
CA GLN A 129 -5.70 -13.91 -5.32
C GLN A 129 -4.87 -14.15 -6.59
N LEU A 130 -3.55 -14.21 -6.46
CA LEU A 130 -2.61 -14.22 -7.58
C LEU A 130 -1.79 -15.53 -7.53
N PRO A 131 -2.09 -16.53 -8.36
CA PRO A 131 -1.48 -17.85 -8.27
C PRO A 131 -0.02 -17.93 -8.75
N SER A 132 0.53 -16.86 -9.33
CA SER A 132 1.92 -16.85 -9.81
C SER A 132 2.63 -15.54 -9.51
N ILE A 133 3.96 -15.60 -9.44
CA ILE A 133 4.82 -14.43 -9.28
C ILE A 133 4.61 -13.43 -10.42
N ASP A 134 4.38 -13.91 -11.65
CA ASP A 134 4.15 -13.03 -12.80
C ASP A 134 2.88 -12.18 -12.62
N LEU A 135 1.80 -12.78 -12.13
CA LEU A 135 0.56 -12.04 -11.84
C LEU A 135 0.74 -11.04 -10.68
N VAL A 136 1.58 -11.37 -9.69
CA VAL A 136 1.96 -10.43 -8.63
C VAL A 136 2.72 -9.24 -9.22
N ILE A 137 3.69 -9.49 -10.10
CA ILE A 137 4.45 -8.44 -10.77
C ILE A 137 3.52 -7.55 -11.61
N ASP A 138 2.65 -8.16 -12.42
CA ASP A 138 1.69 -7.43 -13.26
C ASP A 138 0.75 -6.56 -12.41
N TYR A 139 0.29 -7.07 -11.27
CA TYR A 139 -0.50 -6.30 -10.32
C TYR A 139 0.23 -5.03 -9.86
N PHE A 140 1.47 -5.14 -9.38
CA PHE A 140 2.19 -3.98 -8.88
C PHE A 140 2.64 -3.04 -10.01
N ARG A 141 2.93 -3.53 -11.21
CA ARG A 141 3.14 -2.69 -12.40
C ARG A 141 1.89 -1.89 -12.73
N TRP A 142 0.72 -2.53 -12.68
CA TRP A 142 -0.56 -1.86 -12.90
C TRP A 142 -0.80 -0.75 -11.87
N ARG A 143 -0.52 -1.00 -10.59
CA ARG A 143 -0.61 0.03 -9.53
C ARG A 143 0.38 1.17 -9.74
N ALA A 144 1.63 0.87 -10.11
CA ALA A 144 2.65 1.89 -10.36
C ALA A 144 2.34 2.77 -11.60
N GLU A 145 1.74 2.19 -12.65
CA GLU A 145 1.29 2.97 -13.81
C GLU A 145 0.08 3.84 -13.47
N ASP A 146 -0.85 3.31 -12.67
CA ASP A 146 -2.00 4.06 -12.15
C ASP A 146 -1.55 5.27 -11.32
N ALA A 147 -0.58 5.06 -10.43
CA ALA A 147 0.09 6.08 -9.64
C ALA A 147 0.64 7.22 -10.51
N HIS A 148 1.39 6.87 -11.56
CA HIS A 148 1.99 7.83 -12.48
C HIS A 148 0.95 8.66 -13.23
N ARG A 149 -0.08 7.99 -13.76
CA ARG A 149 -1.18 8.65 -14.47
C ARG A 149 -1.95 9.60 -13.55
N ASN A 150 -2.27 9.16 -12.34
CA ASN A 150 -3.01 9.96 -11.36
C ASN A 150 -2.20 11.17 -10.90
N ALA A 151 -0.90 11.00 -10.67
CA ALA A 151 0.00 12.09 -10.31
C ALA A 151 0.08 13.16 -11.40
N LEU A 152 0.32 12.75 -12.66
CA LEU A 152 0.35 13.67 -13.79
C LEU A 152 -0.97 14.45 -13.90
N ASN A 153 -2.10 13.75 -13.79
CA ASN A 153 -3.42 14.37 -13.85
C ASN A 153 -3.65 15.36 -12.70
N ALA A 154 -3.25 15.00 -11.48
CA ALA A 154 -3.39 15.85 -10.30
C ALA A 154 -2.56 17.14 -10.41
N HIS A 155 -1.31 17.04 -10.88
CA HIS A 155 -0.49 18.23 -11.13
C HIS A 155 -1.12 19.16 -12.17
N CYS A 156 -1.61 18.60 -13.29
CA CYS A 156 -2.27 19.40 -14.32
C CYS A 156 -3.53 20.09 -13.78
N TYR A 157 -4.38 19.35 -13.05
CA TYR A 157 -5.59 19.88 -12.44
C TYR A 157 -5.29 21.05 -11.52
N TRP A 158 -4.33 20.88 -10.60
CA TRP A 158 -3.99 21.93 -9.64
C TRP A 158 -3.20 23.09 -10.24
N LEU A 159 -2.52 22.91 -11.39
CA LEU A 159 -1.99 24.02 -12.17
C LEU A 159 -3.14 24.87 -12.73
N LEU A 160 -4.13 24.24 -13.39
CA LEU A 160 -5.29 24.96 -13.95
C LEU A 160 -6.09 25.69 -12.86
N ARG A 161 -6.30 25.04 -11.71
CA ARG A 161 -6.97 25.67 -10.55
C ARG A 161 -6.19 26.90 -10.04
N ARG A 162 -4.86 26.83 -9.98
CA ARG A 162 -4.00 27.97 -9.60
C ARG A 162 -4.00 29.10 -10.63
N GLN A 163 -4.28 28.80 -11.90
CA GLN A 163 -4.47 29.77 -12.97
C GLN A 163 -5.89 30.38 -12.99
N GLY A 164 -6.72 30.09 -11.98
CA GLY A 164 -8.06 30.68 -11.82
C GLY A 164 -9.19 29.91 -12.52
N ARG A 165 -8.91 28.77 -13.16
CA ARG A 165 -9.96 27.93 -13.76
C ARG A 165 -10.86 27.34 -12.70
N ASP A 166 -12.17 27.30 -12.93
CA ASP A 166 -13.11 26.66 -12.03
C ASP A 166 -12.97 25.11 -12.01
N ILE A 167 -13.79 24.42 -11.20
CA ILE A 167 -13.73 22.94 -11.10
C ILE A 167 -14.11 22.27 -12.42
N VAL A 168 -15.12 22.81 -13.11
CA VAL A 168 -15.66 22.25 -14.35
C VAL A 168 -14.68 22.48 -15.49
N GLU A 169 -14.19 23.71 -15.64
CA GLU A 169 -13.18 24.09 -16.63
C GLU A 169 -11.89 23.26 -16.47
N ALA A 170 -11.39 23.12 -15.24
CA ALA A 170 -10.19 22.35 -14.99
C ALA A 170 -10.38 20.85 -15.27
N THR A 171 -11.58 20.31 -15.04
CA THR A 171 -11.87 18.89 -15.30
C THR A 171 -12.01 18.62 -16.80
N GLU A 172 -12.82 19.42 -17.49
CA GLU A 172 -13.03 19.29 -18.94
C GLU A 172 -11.76 19.63 -19.73
N GLY A 173 -10.95 20.59 -19.28
CA GLY A 173 -9.68 20.94 -19.90
C GLY A 173 -8.64 19.82 -19.91
N LEU A 174 -8.77 18.81 -19.03
CA LEU A 174 -7.89 17.64 -18.99
C LEU A 174 -8.48 16.41 -19.69
N ARG A 175 -9.76 16.48 -20.06
CA ARG A 175 -10.50 15.35 -20.62
C ARG A 175 -9.94 15.00 -21.99
N GLY A 176 -9.60 13.72 -22.19
CA GLY A 176 -9.06 13.22 -23.46
C GLY A 176 -7.63 13.67 -23.78
N LEU A 177 -6.96 14.45 -22.92
CA LEU A 177 -5.57 14.82 -23.15
C LEU A 177 -4.65 13.61 -23.07
N SER A 178 -3.75 13.51 -24.04
CA SER A 178 -2.67 12.51 -24.04
C SER A 178 -1.64 12.82 -22.94
N THR A 179 -0.85 11.81 -22.57
CA THR A 179 0.27 11.98 -21.63
C THR A 179 1.25 13.07 -22.08
N SER A 180 1.53 13.15 -23.39
CA SER A 180 2.40 14.20 -23.94
C SER A 180 1.81 15.60 -23.75
N ALA A 181 0.52 15.78 -24.10
CA ALA A 181 -0.17 17.05 -23.94
C ALA A 181 -0.24 17.51 -22.48
N LYS A 182 -0.41 16.57 -21.53
CA LYS A 182 -0.37 16.87 -20.09
C LYS A 182 1.01 17.32 -19.62
N ASN A 183 2.08 16.69 -20.10
CA ASN A 183 3.44 17.15 -19.80
C ASN A 183 3.72 18.54 -20.38
N GLU A 184 3.29 18.80 -21.61
CA GLU A 184 3.44 20.11 -22.23
C GLU A 184 2.65 21.19 -21.47
N LEU A 185 1.42 20.89 -21.04
CA LEU A 185 0.63 21.78 -20.20
C LEU A 185 1.37 22.16 -18.91
N LEU A 186 1.97 21.19 -18.22
CA LEU A 186 2.77 21.44 -17.02
C LEU A 186 4.00 22.28 -17.32
N PHE A 187 4.72 21.95 -18.39
CA PHE A 187 5.93 22.65 -18.80
C PHE A 187 5.65 24.13 -19.12
N ARG A 188 4.58 24.41 -19.85
CA ARG A 188 4.10 25.79 -20.10
C ARG A 188 3.72 26.53 -18.82
N GLY A 189 3.26 25.80 -17.81
CA GLY A 189 3.02 26.31 -16.45
C GLY A 189 4.26 26.41 -15.56
N GLY A 190 5.46 26.16 -16.10
CA GLY A 190 6.73 26.22 -15.35
C GLY A 190 7.01 24.99 -14.47
N ILE A 191 6.30 23.88 -14.66
CA ILE A 191 6.47 22.65 -13.88
C ILE A 191 7.08 21.57 -14.77
N ASN A 192 8.31 21.15 -14.47
CA ASN A 192 8.90 19.95 -15.06
C ASN A 192 8.47 18.71 -14.27
N PHE A 193 7.51 17.95 -14.81
CA PHE A 193 7.01 16.73 -14.15
C PHE A 193 8.11 15.69 -13.92
N GLY A 194 9.15 15.66 -14.77
CA GLY A 194 10.29 14.76 -14.62
C GLY A 194 11.12 15.02 -13.35
N GLU A 195 11.16 16.26 -12.88
CA GLU A 195 11.98 16.71 -11.74
C GLU A 195 11.23 16.67 -10.39
N LEU A 196 9.92 16.43 -10.41
CA LEU A 196 9.15 16.33 -9.17
C LEU A 196 9.61 15.12 -8.33
N PRO A 197 9.42 15.13 -7.00
CA PRO A 197 9.80 14.03 -6.12
C PRO A 197 9.22 12.69 -6.57
N SER A 198 10.03 11.63 -6.48
CA SER A 198 9.65 10.28 -6.95
C SER A 198 8.34 9.78 -6.32
N TRP A 199 8.17 9.96 -5.01
CA TRP A 199 6.98 9.51 -4.28
C TRP A 199 5.68 10.14 -4.79
N GLN A 200 5.71 11.39 -5.29
CA GLN A 200 4.55 12.04 -5.90
C GLN A 200 4.19 11.38 -7.22
N LYS A 201 5.21 11.01 -8.02
CA LYS A 201 5.05 10.48 -9.38
C LYS A 201 4.81 8.99 -9.45
N ARG A 202 5.22 8.23 -8.43
CA ARG A 202 5.32 6.76 -8.50
C ARG A 202 4.81 6.04 -7.27
N GLY A 203 4.38 6.77 -6.23
CA GLY A 203 4.12 6.18 -4.92
C GLY A 203 5.42 5.74 -4.23
N SER A 204 5.26 4.91 -3.20
CA SER A 204 6.37 4.44 -2.37
C SER A 204 6.25 2.95 -2.09
N GLY A 205 7.38 2.25 -2.23
CA GLY A 205 7.50 0.85 -1.87
C GLY A 205 7.98 0.70 -0.43
N LEU A 206 7.59 -0.40 0.19
CA LEU A 206 8.01 -0.79 1.53
C LEU A 206 8.52 -2.23 1.45
N SER A 207 9.79 -2.41 1.76
CA SER A 207 10.47 -3.71 1.72
C SER A 207 11.09 -4.02 3.08
N TRP A 208 11.38 -5.28 3.35
CA TRP A 208 12.14 -5.64 4.53
C TRP A 208 13.63 -5.59 4.25
N GLU A 209 14.39 -4.96 5.14
CA GLU A 209 15.84 -5.05 5.13
C GLU A 209 16.35 -5.65 6.44
N GLU A 210 17.44 -6.41 6.34
CA GLU A 210 18.21 -6.88 7.48
C GLU A 210 19.30 -5.87 7.81
N TYR A 211 19.48 -5.61 9.09
CA TYR A 211 20.57 -4.79 9.59
C TYR A 211 21.17 -5.42 10.85
N GLU A 212 22.45 -5.17 11.04
CA GLU A 212 23.16 -5.57 12.25
C GLU A 212 22.97 -4.51 13.32
N ARG A 213 22.46 -4.94 14.48
CA ARG A 213 22.41 -4.12 15.68
C ARG A 213 23.44 -4.64 16.66
N ARG A 214 24.43 -3.80 16.96
CA ARG A 214 25.35 -4.03 18.06
C ARG A 214 24.61 -3.74 19.36
N GLY A 215 24.67 -4.68 20.27
CA GLY A 215 24.13 -4.57 21.62
C GLY A 215 25.14 -5.12 22.61
N GLU A 216 24.88 -4.88 23.88
CA GLU A 216 25.70 -5.39 24.97
C GLU A 216 24.90 -6.45 25.72
N ASN A 217 25.52 -7.59 25.99
CA ASN A 217 24.90 -8.61 26.82
C ASN A 217 24.78 -8.07 28.25
N ALA A 218 23.55 -7.86 28.74
CA ALA A 218 23.31 -7.35 30.09
C ALA A 218 23.88 -8.24 31.21
N LEU A 219 24.20 -9.51 30.92
CA LEU A 219 24.76 -10.46 31.88
C LEU A 219 26.29 -10.61 31.78
N THR A 220 26.88 -10.45 30.58
CA THR A 220 28.32 -10.71 30.35
C THR A 220 29.13 -9.47 29.95
N GLY A 221 28.48 -8.36 29.60
CA GLY A 221 29.14 -7.14 29.09
C GLY A 221 29.75 -7.31 27.69
N GLU A 222 29.55 -8.47 27.05
CA GLU A 222 30.10 -8.75 25.72
C GLU A 222 29.29 -8.08 24.62
N GLU A 223 30.00 -7.62 23.59
CA GLU A 223 29.38 -7.02 22.41
C GLU A 223 28.73 -8.13 21.55
N ILE A 224 27.40 -8.11 21.47
CA ILE A 224 26.62 -9.03 20.65
C ILE A 224 26.20 -8.31 19.38
N VAL A 225 26.49 -8.91 18.22
CA VAL A 225 25.91 -8.50 16.94
C VAL A 225 24.66 -9.33 16.71
N ALA A 226 23.48 -8.70 16.83
CA ALA A 226 22.21 -9.34 16.54
C ALA A 226 21.68 -8.87 15.18
N ARG A 227 21.28 -9.81 14.32
CA ARG A 227 20.54 -9.49 13.10
C ARG A 227 19.09 -9.14 13.46
N ARG A 228 18.63 -8.02 12.91
CA ARG A 228 17.27 -7.52 13.06
C ARG A 228 16.71 -7.14 11.70
N ARG A 229 15.38 -7.17 11.59
CA ARG A 229 14.66 -6.71 10.41
C ARG A 229 13.98 -5.40 10.71
N ARG A 230 13.94 -4.51 9.72
CA ARG A 230 13.12 -3.30 9.71
C ARG A 230 12.49 -3.11 8.34
N ILE A 231 11.43 -2.31 8.31
CA ILE A 231 10.85 -1.89 7.05
C ILE A 231 11.67 -0.71 6.52
N ARG A 232 12.08 -0.82 5.26
CA ARG A 232 12.73 0.22 4.49
C ARG A 232 11.70 0.84 3.56
N HIS A 233 11.59 2.16 3.58
CA HIS A 233 10.84 2.90 2.57
C HIS A 233 11.73 3.11 1.35
N GLU A 234 11.29 2.63 0.19
CA GLU A 234 12.02 2.77 -1.06
C GLU A 234 11.87 4.20 -1.60
N PRO A 235 12.92 5.04 -1.56
CA PRO A 235 12.81 6.45 -1.89
C PRO A 235 12.61 6.67 -3.40
N GLU A 236 13.14 5.76 -4.21
CA GLU A 236 13.06 5.78 -5.66
C GLU A 236 12.72 4.39 -6.18
N LEU A 237 11.47 4.21 -6.57
CA LEU A 237 11.04 2.97 -7.21
C LEU A 237 11.58 2.89 -8.65
N PRO A 238 12.16 1.75 -9.04
CA PRO A 238 12.49 1.47 -10.43
C PRO A 238 11.26 1.54 -11.32
N VAL A 239 11.47 1.55 -12.64
CA VAL A 239 10.39 1.73 -13.62
C VAL A 239 10.35 0.58 -14.60
N LYS A 240 9.17 0.32 -15.17
CA LYS A 240 8.98 -0.69 -16.22
C LYS A 240 9.62 -2.03 -15.83
N ASP A 241 10.50 -2.56 -16.65
CA ASP A 241 11.09 -3.89 -16.46
C ASP A 241 12.09 -3.93 -15.31
N ALA A 242 12.71 -2.80 -14.95
CA ALA A 242 13.54 -2.71 -13.75
C ALA A 242 12.69 -2.87 -12.48
N TYR A 243 11.43 -2.40 -12.49
CA TYR A 243 10.52 -2.63 -11.37
C TYR A 243 10.08 -4.10 -11.30
N SER A 244 9.83 -4.72 -12.44
CA SER A 244 9.56 -6.16 -12.53
C SER A 244 10.71 -6.99 -11.95
N ALA A 245 11.96 -6.64 -12.30
CA ALA A 245 13.15 -7.31 -11.80
C ALA A 245 13.33 -7.13 -10.30
N PHE A 246 13.13 -5.90 -9.80
CA PHE A 246 13.15 -5.59 -8.37
C PHE A 246 12.13 -6.43 -7.58
N LEU A 247 10.88 -6.49 -8.04
CA LEU A 247 9.84 -7.28 -7.38
C LEU A 247 10.15 -8.79 -7.42
N ARG A 248 10.66 -9.30 -8.55
CA ARG A 248 11.03 -10.70 -8.68
C ARG A 248 12.14 -11.07 -7.69
N ASP A 249 13.20 -10.27 -7.60
CA ASP A 249 14.30 -10.47 -6.67
C ASP A 249 13.81 -10.44 -5.20
N LEU A 250 12.95 -9.47 -4.86
CA LEU A 250 12.38 -9.34 -3.52
C LEU A 250 11.54 -10.58 -3.12
N ILE A 251 10.69 -11.06 -4.03
CA ILE A 251 9.83 -12.23 -3.79
C ILE A 251 10.70 -13.49 -3.67
N SER A 252 11.64 -13.71 -4.58
CA SER A 252 12.52 -14.88 -4.58
C SER A 252 13.44 -14.94 -3.34
N LYS A 253 13.96 -13.81 -2.85
CA LYS A 253 14.74 -13.77 -1.60
C LYS A 253 13.92 -14.19 -0.38
N THR A 254 12.64 -13.84 -0.37
CA THR A 254 11.73 -14.15 0.73
C THR A 254 11.37 -15.65 0.76
N GLU A 255 11.32 -16.31 -0.39
CA GLU A 255 11.14 -17.76 -0.52
C GLU A 255 12.46 -18.52 -0.25
N GLY A 256 13.58 -18.05 -0.79
CA GLY A 256 14.89 -18.71 -0.70
C GLY A 256 15.53 -18.71 0.69
N CYS A 257 15.33 -17.67 1.50
CA CYS A 257 15.86 -17.62 2.88
C CYS A 257 15.22 -18.67 3.82
N ARG A 258 14.19 -19.39 3.38
CA ARG A 258 13.49 -20.39 4.21
C ARG A 258 13.92 -21.84 3.93
N GLY A 259 14.71 -22.10 2.89
CA GLY A 259 15.26 -23.42 2.59
C GLY A 259 16.47 -23.84 3.43
N GLN A 260 16.99 -22.96 4.29
CA GLN A 260 18.17 -23.22 5.14
C GLN A 260 17.84 -23.32 6.64
N VAL A 261 16.57 -23.28 7.00
CA VAL A 261 16.10 -23.49 8.38
C VAL A 261 15.05 -24.60 8.38
N ALA A 262 15.51 -25.81 8.09
CA ALA A 262 14.78 -27.06 8.30
C ALA A 262 15.79 -28.13 8.74
#